data_AF-A0AAD5YH37-F1
#
_entry.id   AF-A0AAD5YH37-F1
#
_cell.length_a   1.000
_cell.length_b   1.000
_cell.length_c   1.000
_cell.angle_alpha   90.00
_cell.angle_beta   90.00
_cell.angle_gamma   90.00
#
_symmetry.space_group_name_H-M   'P 1'
#
loop_
_entity.id
_entity.type
_entity.pdbx_description
1 polymer ?
#
loop_
_entity_poly.entity_id
_entity_poly.type
_entity_poly.pdbx_seq_one_letter_code
_entity_poly.pdbx_strand_id
1 'polypeptide(L)'
;MRFTRRLLNQISSASTVLPAKPVSRANTTAFIGLGRMGFEMAYNLFSHTLVDGDGSANFVVCDAREESAIAFAQNLVNQFPGAKVDVVTSPADAVLASQTVVTMLPSSPHVRQVYAESGGIIPALKTLNESETRSTFCIDSTTLDVEVARQTAKEVQETGATMVDAPVSGGVAGAKAGTLSFLVGGTKDEFERASPILSYMGCGCGGDAAWTAVGAGSEGVGECDQ
;
A
#
# COMPACT_ATOMS: atom_id res chain seq x y z
N MET A 1 -64.27 16.08 6.25
CA MET A 1 -63.94 16.33 4.83
C MET A 1 -62.80 17.33 4.81
N ARG A 2 -61.56 16.87 4.63
CA ARG A 2 -60.74 16.94 3.40
C ARG A 2 -59.94 18.26 3.26
N PHE A 3 -58.61 18.07 3.25
CA PHE A 3 -57.61 18.74 2.39
C PHE A 3 -57.28 20.21 2.72
N THR A 4 -56.02 20.67 2.84
CA THR A 4 -54.77 20.30 2.14
C THR A 4 -53.51 20.58 2.98
N ARG A 5 -52.64 19.57 3.09
CA ARG A 5 -51.18 19.67 3.32
C ARG A 5 -50.50 20.31 2.10
N ARG A 6 -49.70 21.35 2.27
CA ARG A 6 -48.57 21.68 1.35
C ARG A 6 -47.64 22.71 2.00
N LEU A 7 -46.76 22.23 2.87
CA LEU A 7 -45.49 22.86 3.20
C LEU A 7 -44.58 21.75 3.72
N LEU A 8 -43.80 21.16 2.82
CA LEU A 8 -42.76 20.20 3.16
C LEU A 8 -41.63 20.35 2.14
N ASN A 9 -40.50 20.81 2.68
CA ASN A 9 -39.14 20.40 2.34
C ASN A 9 -38.64 20.66 0.92
N GLN A 10 -37.97 21.82 0.77
CA GLN A 10 -36.70 21.83 0.05
C GLN A 10 -35.62 21.26 1.00
N ILE A 11 -35.15 20.04 0.73
CA ILE A 11 -33.95 19.49 1.37
C ILE A 11 -33.12 18.80 0.29
N SER A 12 -31.93 19.38 0.09
CA SER A 12 -30.62 18.76 -0.12
C SER A 12 -30.50 17.65 -1.16
N SER A 13 -29.79 17.95 -2.24
CA SER A 13 -29.14 16.98 -3.12
C SER A 13 -27.97 16.31 -2.37
N ALA A 14 -28.27 15.31 -1.56
CA ALA A 14 -27.27 14.37 -1.08
C ALA A 14 -27.05 13.31 -2.16
N SER A 15 -25.93 13.43 -2.88
CA SER A 15 -25.42 12.37 -3.75
C SER A 15 -25.15 11.15 -2.86
N THR A 16 -26.05 10.17 -2.92
CA THR A 16 -25.94 8.94 -2.12
C THR A 16 -24.88 8.09 -2.79
N VAL A 17 -23.67 8.10 -2.23
CA VAL A 17 -22.66 7.06 -2.47
C VAL A 17 -23.31 5.76 -2.01
N LEU A 18 -23.69 4.91 -2.97
CA LEU A 18 -24.17 3.57 -2.67
C LEU A 18 -23.01 2.76 -2.04
N PRO A 19 -23.26 1.91 -1.04
CA PRO A 19 -22.22 1.07 -0.48
C PRO A 19 -21.67 0.17 -1.59
N ALA A 20 -20.38 0.32 -1.88
CA ALA A 20 -19.69 -0.51 -2.85
C ALA A 20 -19.83 -1.99 -2.45
N LYS A 21 -20.04 -2.85 -3.45
CA LYS A 21 -19.99 -4.31 -3.30
C LYS A 21 -18.69 -4.68 -2.58
N PRO A 22 -18.68 -5.57 -1.57
CA PRO A 22 -17.48 -5.88 -0.81
C PRO A 22 -16.39 -6.33 -1.77
N VAL A 23 -15.34 -5.53 -1.84
CA VAL A 23 -14.18 -5.75 -2.68
C VAL A 23 -13.47 -6.99 -2.15
N SER A 24 -13.11 -7.92 -3.03
CA SER A 24 -12.38 -9.12 -2.62
C SER A 24 -10.98 -8.72 -2.15
N ARG A 25 -10.64 -8.98 -0.88
CA ARG A 25 -9.30 -8.69 -0.33
C ARG A 25 -8.17 -9.30 -1.17
N ALA A 26 -8.39 -10.51 -1.68
CA ALA A 26 -7.37 -11.33 -2.35
C ALA A 26 -6.70 -10.64 -3.56
N ASN A 27 -7.41 -9.76 -4.28
CA ASN A 27 -6.84 -9.03 -5.44
C ASN A 27 -6.73 -7.53 -5.14
N THR A 28 -6.64 -7.15 -3.87
CA THR A 28 -6.64 -5.75 -3.46
C THR A 28 -5.31 -5.38 -2.83
N THR A 29 -4.72 -4.32 -3.34
CA THR A 29 -3.48 -3.73 -2.82
C THR A 29 -3.78 -2.39 -2.19
N ALA A 30 -3.38 -2.20 -0.94
CA ALA A 30 -3.41 -0.93 -0.27
C ALA A 30 -2.06 -0.21 -0.35
N PHE A 31 -2.09 1.10 -0.49
CA PHE A 31 -0.92 1.97 -0.36
C PHE A 31 -1.16 3.00 0.74
N ILE A 32 -0.28 3.04 1.73
CA ILE A 32 -0.36 3.93 2.89
C ILE A 32 0.81 4.92 2.85
N GLY A 33 0.49 6.21 2.80
CA GLY A 33 1.47 7.29 2.73
C GLY A 33 1.64 7.83 1.31
N LEU A 34 0.92 8.90 0.99
CA LEU A 34 0.91 9.58 -0.31
C LEU A 34 1.71 10.88 -0.26
N GLY A 35 2.89 10.81 0.37
CA GLY A 35 3.89 11.87 0.33
C GLY A 35 4.53 12.03 -1.04
N ARG A 36 5.59 12.83 -1.15
CA ARG A 36 6.27 13.11 -2.43
C ARG A 36 6.76 11.86 -3.16
N MET A 37 7.26 10.87 -2.41
CA MET A 37 7.69 9.57 -2.94
C MET A 37 6.50 8.65 -3.14
N GLY A 38 5.71 8.47 -2.08
CA GLY A 38 4.60 7.52 -2.06
C GLY A 38 3.53 7.78 -3.10
N PHE A 39 3.25 9.05 -3.44
CA PHE A 39 2.35 9.40 -4.53
C PHE A 39 2.80 8.80 -5.87
N GLU A 40 4.06 9.01 -6.24
CA GLU A 40 4.61 8.54 -7.52
C GLU A 40 4.74 7.01 -7.54
N MET A 41 5.14 6.42 -6.41
CA MET A 41 5.18 4.96 -6.22
C MET A 41 3.80 4.32 -6.37
N ALA A 42 2.79 4.85 -5.68
CA ALA A 42 1.42 4.36 -5.75
C ALA A 42 0.85 4.51 -7.17
N TYR A 43 1.16 5.61 -7.87
CA TYR A 43 0.75 5.83 -9.26
C TYR A 43 1.34 4.75 -10.19
N ASN A 44 2.63 4.46 -10.06
CA ASN A 44 3.30 3.45 -10.88
C ASN A 44 2.78 2.04 -10.57
N LEU A 45 2.63 1.70 -9.29
CA LEU A 45 2.04 0.43 -8.88
C LEU A 45 0.61 0.27 -9.42
N PHE A 46 -0.22 1.30 -9.31
CA PHE A 46 -1.59 1.27 -9.84
C PHE A 46 -1.63 1.14 -11.36
N SER A 47 -0.86 1.95 -12.09
CA SER A 47 -0.92 1.98 -13.55
C SER A 47 -0.47 0.66 -14.16
N HIS A 48 0.60 0.05 -13.64
CA HIS A 48 1.05 -1.26 -14.08
C HIS A 48 0.07 -2.38 -13.70
N THR A 49 -0.46 -2.39 -12.47
CA THR A 49 -1.45 -3.40 -12.07
C THR A 49 -2.75 -3.33 -12.88
N LEU A 50 -3.13 -2.14 -13.35
CA LEU A 50 -4.28 -1.97 -14.25
C LEU A 50 -3.99 -2.49 -15.67
N VAL A 51 -2.78 -2.29 -16.18
CA VAL A 51 -2.37 -2.72 -17.54
C VAL A 51 -2.12 -4.22 -17.61
N ASP A 52 -1.44 -4.78 -16.61
CA ASP A 52 -1.03 -6.19 -16.59
C ASP A 52 -2.14 -7.10 -16.01
N GLY A 53 -3.16 -6.52 -15.38
CA GLY A 53 -4.27 -7.24 -14.76
C GLY A 53 -5.44 -7.54 -15.69
N ASP A 54 -6.33 -8.42 -15.24
CA ASP A 54 -7.61 -8.75 -15.90
C ASP A 54 -8.76 -7.78 -15.55
N GLY A 55 -8.44 -6.64 -14.92
CA GLY A 55 -9.40 -5.67 -14.40
C GLY A 55 -10.09 -6.07 -13.08
N SER A 56 -9.67 -7.18 -12.45
CA SER A 56 -10.15 -7.61 -11.12
C SER A 56 -9.38 -6.98 -9.96
N ALA A 57 -8.19 -6.42 -10.23
CA ALA A 57 -7.37 -5.75 -9.23
C ALA A 57 -8.10 -4.50 -8.69
N ASN A 58 -8.06 -4.32 -7.37
CA ASN A 58 -8.57 -3.12 -6.71
C ASN A 58 -7.44 -2.44 -5.96
N PHE A 59 -7.54 -1.13 -5.85
CA PHE A 59 -6.52 -0.34 -5.17
C PHE A 59 -7.16 0.44 -4.04
N VAL A 60 -6.53 0.41 -2.87
CA VAL A 60 -6.98 1.14 -1.69
C VAL A 60 -5.90 2.13 -1.32
N VAL A 61 -6.27 3.36 -1.00
CA VAL A 61 -5.30 4.37 -0.55
C VAL A 61 -5.67 4.96 0.79
N CYS A 62 -4.63 5.21 1.59
CA CYS A 62 -4.72 5.84 2.89
C CYS A 62 -3.58 6.84 3.04
N ASP A 63 -3.88 8.02 3.57
CA ASP A 63 -2.87 9.00 3.98
C ASP A 63 -3.30 9.68 5.27
N ALA A 64 -2.34 10.17 6.06
CA ALA A 64 -2.65 10.95 7.26
C ALA A 64 -3.43 12.24 6.95
N ARG A 65 -3.31 12.75 5.72
CA ARG A 65 -4.12 13.85 5.18
C ARG A 65 -5.13 13.30 4.19
N GLU A 66 -6.37 13.21 4.62
CA GLU A 66 -7.48 12.66 3.83
C GLU A 66 -7.60 13.32 2.45
N GLU A 67 -7.36 14.64 2.35
CA GLU A 67 -7.43 15.34 1.07
C GLU A 67 -6.39 14.84 0.06
N SER A 68 -5.23 14.35 0.53
CA SER A 68 -4.19 13.79 -0.35
C SER A 68 -4.65 12.46 -0.96
N ALA A 69 -5.30 11.61 -0.18
CA ALA A 69 -5.85 10.34 -0.65
C ALA A 69 -7.02 10.54 -1.62
N ILE A 70 -7.92 11.48 -1.32
CA ILE A 70 -9.03 11.86 -2.21
C ILE A 70 -8.49 12.42 -3.53
N ALA A 71 -7.53 13.35 -3.48
CA ALA A 71 -6.96 13.96 -4.67
C ALA A 71 -6.22 12.91 -5.54
N PHE A 72 -5.51 11.97 -4.92
CA PHE A 72 -4.85 10.87 -5.62
C PHE A 72 -5.87 9.96 -6.33
N ALA A 73 -6.92 9.51 -5.63
CA ALA A 73 -7.95 8.66 -6.20
C ALA A 73 -8.66 9.34 -7.38
N GLN A 74 -9.03 10.63 -7.23
CA GLN A 74 -9.62 11.42 -8.30
C GLN A 74 -8.68 11.55 -9.50
N ASN A 75 -7.38 11.77 -9.25
CA ASN A 75 -6.38 11.87 -10.31
C ASN A 75 -6.28 10.57 -11.13
N LEU A 76 -6.29 9.41 -10.48
CA LEU A 76 -6.26 8.11 -11.17
C LEU A 76 -7.54 7.84 -11.95
N VAL A 77 -8.71 8.06 -11.34
CA VAL A 77 -10.01 7.83 -12.01
C VAL A 77 -10.17 8.70 -13.25
N ASN A 78 -9.66 9.93 -13.21
CA ASN A 78 -9.69 10.83 -14.37
C ASN A 78 -8.72 10.41 -15.49
N GLN A 79 -7.56 9.85 -15.14
CA GLN A 79 -6.55 9.43 -16.12
C GLN A 79 -6.84 8.04 -16.71
N PHE A 80 -7.46 7.15 -15.93
CA PHE A 80 -7.66 5.76 -16.28
C PHE A 80 -9.16 5.40 -16.19
N PRO A 81 -9.90 5.43 -17.32
CA PRO A 81 -11.29 5.00 -17.35
C PRO A 81 -11.46 3.56 -16.85
N GLY A 82 -12.29 3.36 -15.83
CA GLY A 82 -12.50 2.05 -15.20
C GLY A 82 -11.58 1.75 -14.01
N ALA A 83 -10.72 2.69 -13.61
CA ALA A 83 -9.95 2.60 -12.38
C ALA A 83 -10.86 2.37 -11.16
N LYS A 84 -10.47 1.43 -10.32
CA LYS A 84 -11.13 1.11 -9.04
C LYS A 84 -10.18 1.48 -7.91
N VAL A 85 -10.36 2.68 -7.36
CA VAL A 85 -9.54 3.21 -6.27
C VAL A 85 -10.46 3.63 -5.13
N ASP A 86 -10.37 2.91 -4.01
CA ASP A 86 -11.10 3.24 -2.79
C ASP A 86 -10.20 4.04 -1.84
N VAL A 87 -10.81 4.99 -1.15
CA VAL A 87 -10.14 5.79 -0.11
C VAL A 87 -10.61 5.31 1.25
N VAL A 88 -9.65 4.99 2.13
CA VAL A 88 -9.92 4.62 3.52
C VAL A 88 -9.25 5.61 4.47
N THR A 89 -9.74 5.68 5.70
CA THR A 89 -9.37 6.72 6.67
C THR A 89 -8.38 6.24 7.73
N SER A 90 -8.06 4.94 7.76
CA SER A 90 -7.09 4.40 8.71
C SER A 90 -6.24 3.26 8.12
N PRO A 91 -5.02 3.03 8.66
CA PRO A 91 -4.22 1.86 8.32
C PRO A 91 -4.94 0.54 8.60
N ALA A 92 -5.77 0.48 9.65
CA ALA A 92 -6.60 -0.69 9.94
C ALA A 92 -7.59 -0.98 8.80
N ASP A 93 -8.30 0.04 8.31
CA ASP A 93 -9.25 -0.13 7.20
C ASP A 93 -8.55 -0.57 5.90
N ALA A 94 -7.33 -0.08 5.68
CA ALA A 94 -6.50 -0.53 4.55
C ALA A 94 -6.21 -2.04 4.63
N VAL A 95 -5.83 -2.56 5.79
CA VAL A 95 -5.60 -4.00 6.02
C VAL A 95 -6.88 -4.82 5.86
N LEU A 96 -8.01 -4.31 6.38
CA LEU A 96 -9.30 -5.00 6.28
C LEU A 96 -9.78 -5.10 4.84
N ALA A 97 -9.42 -4.13 3.98
CA ALA A 97 -9.82 -4.11 2.57
C ALA A 97 -8.84 -4.83 1.63
N SER A 98 -7.58 -5.05 2.02
CA SER A 98 -6.51 -5.48 1.12
C SER A 98 -5.73 -6.70 1.61
N GLN A 99 -5.23 -7.50 0.67
CA GLN A 99 -4.31 -8.60 0.96
C GLN A 99 -2.85 -8.13 0.93
N THR A 100 -2.52 -7.18 0.07
CA THR A 100 -1.17 -6.60 -0.01
C THR A 100 -1.21 -5.18 0.53
N VAL A 101 -0.32 -4.84 1.45
CA VAL A 101 -0.23 -3.49 2.05
C VAL A 101 1.17 -2.95 1.84
N VAL A 102 1.28 -1.85 1.11
CA VAL A 102 2.55 -1.14 0.90
C VAL A 102 2.53 0.14 1.73
N THR A 103 3.59 0.39 2.51
CA THR A 103 3.76 1.62 3.30
C THR A 103 4.97 2.41 2.80
N MET A 104 4.83 3.74 2.70
CA MET A 104 5.92 4.65 2.40
C MET A 104 5.80 5.92 3.25
N LEU A 105 6.47 5.92 4.40
CA LEU A 105 6.26 6.89 5.47
C LEU A 105 7.49 7.82 5.66
N PRO A 106 7.36 8.92 6.42
CA PRO A 106 8.47 9.87 6.56
C PRO A 106 9.63 9.39 7.43
N SER A 107 9.38 8.56 8.45
CA SER A 107 10.40 8.15 9.42
C SER A 107 9.94 7.02 10.35
N SER A 108 10.88 6.47 11.14
CA SER A 108 10.64 5.41 12.13
C SER A 108 9.48 5.65 13.12
N PRO A 109 9.30 6.85 13.69
CA PRO A 109 8.13 7.13 14.54
C PRO A 109 6.79 6.96 13.80
N HIS A 110 6.71 7.34 12.53
CA HIS A 110 5.50 7.19 11.73
C HIS A 110 5.21 5.73 11.41
N VAL A 111 6.24 4.92 11.16
CA VAL A 111 6.07 3.46 11.02
C VAL A 111 5.52 2.85 12.30
N ARG A 112 6.08 3.19 13.47
CA ARG A 112 5.53 2.71 14.75
C ARG A 112 4.07 3.11 14.94
N GLN A 113 3.71 4.35 14.59
CA GLN A 113 2.34 4.84 14.64
C GLN A 113 1.40 4.02 13.73
N VAL A 114 1.76 3.89 12.45
CA VAL A 114 0.94 3.23 11.43
C VAL A 114 0.82 1.72 11.68
N TYR A 115 1.85 1.08 12.22
CA TYR A 115 1.83 -0.35 12.48
C TYR A 115 1.22 -0.72 13.84
N ALA A 116 1.62 -0.08 14.92
CA ALA A 116 1.41 -0.61 16.27
C ALA A 116 0.27 0.05 17.06
N GLU A 117 -0.13 1.29 16.74
CA GLU A 117 -1.20 1.98 17.47
C GLU A 117 -2.59 1.38 17.22
N SER A 118 -3.60 1.75 18.02
CA SER A 118 -4.92 1.10 18.05
C SER A 118 -5.69 1.09 16.72
N GLY A 119 -5.42 2.04 15.82
CA GLY A 119 -5.94 2.08 14.44
C GLY A 119 -4.95 1.60 13.38
N GLY A 120 -3.88 0.92 13.81
CA GLY A 120 -2.75 0.51 13.00
C GLY A 120 -2.91 -0.88 12.36
N ILE A 121 -1.88 -1.26 11.60
CA ILE A 121 -1.83 -2.50 10.83
C ILE A 121 -1.87 -3.74 11.75
N ILE A 122 -1.05 -3.79 12.80
CA ILE A 122 -0.90 -4.97 13.66
C ILE A 122 -2.19 -5.29 14.43
N PRO A 123 -2.88 -4.32 15.06
CA PRO A 123 -4.17 -4.60 15.67
C PRO A 123 -5.22 -5.10 14.67
N ALA A 124 -5.24 -4.57 13.44
CA ALA A 124 -6.16 -5.03 12.40
C ALA A 124 -5.85 -6.45 11.93
N LEU A 125 -4.58 -6.82 11.78
CA LEU A 125 -4.18 -8.18 11.43
C LEU A 125 -4.67 -9.22 12.45
N LYS A 126 -4.79 -8.83 13.73
CA LYS A 126 -5.29 -9.69 14.82
C LYS A 126 -6.82 -9.87 14.80
N THR A 127 -7.56 -9.05 14.07
CA THR A 127 -9.03 -9.19 13.96
C THR A 127 -9.45 -9.99 12.73
N LEU A 128 -8.57 -10.14 11.75
CA LEU A 128 -8.77 -10.99 10.58
C LEU A 128 -8.86 -12.47 10.97
N ASN A 129 -9.54 -13.26 10.13
CA ASN A 129 -9.51 -14.71 10.29
C ASN A 129 -8.14 -15.29 9.88
N GLU A 130 -7.82 -16.49 10.35
CA GLU A 130 -6.50 -17.10 10.15
C GLU A 130 -6.06 -17.18 8.67
N SER A 131 -7.00 -17.50 7.76
CA SER A 131 -6.70 -17.57 6.33
C SER A 131 -6.39 -16.19 5.76
N GLU A 132 -7.14 -15.17 6.19
CA GLU A 132 -6.94 -13.78 5.78
C GLU A 132 -5.61 -13.24 6.29
N THR A 133 -5.28 -13.45 7.56
CA THR A 133 -4.03 -13.01 8.17
C THR A 133 -2.83 -13.67 7.49
N ARG A 134 -2.84 -15.00 7.31
CA ARG A 134 -1.75 -15.73 6.62
C ARG A 134 -1.55 -15.30 5.17
N SER A 135 -2.62 -14.89 4.51
CA SER A 135 -2.54 -14.40 3.14
C SER A 135 -2.07 -12.94 3.04
N THR A 136 -2.12 -12.18 4.14
CA THR A 136 -1.78 -10.76 4.15
C THR A 136 -0.27 -10.55 4.07
N PHE A 137 0.14 -9.60 3.22
CA PHE A 137 1.54 -9.30 2.95
C PHE A 137 1.82 -7.81 3.05
N CYS A 138 2.71 -7.46 3.97
CA CYS A 138 3.13 -6.09 4.20
C CYS A 138 4.49 -5.83 3.55
N ILE A 139 4.63 -4.71 2.86
CA ILE A 139 5.89 -4.23 2.29
C ILE A 139 6.10 -2.82 2.84
N ASP A 140 7.05 -2.65 3.76
CA ASP A 140 7.44 -1.31 4.18
C ASP A 140 8.60 -0.82 3.32
N SER A 141 8.41 0.31 2.64
CA SER A 141 9.43 0.91 1.78
C SER A 141 10.09 2.13 2.43
N THR A 142 9.83 2.37 3.71
CA THR A 142 10.36 3.53 4.43
C THR A 142 11.85 3.32 4.71
N THR A 143 12.66 4.37 4.58
CA THR A 143 14.05 4.33 5.05
C THR A 143 14.07 4.46 6.57
N LEU A 144 14.16 3.33 7.28
CA LEU A 144 14.04 3.22 8.73
C LEU A 144 15.38 2.95 9.44
N ASP A 145 15.36 3.14 10.75
CA ASP A 145 16.35 2.52 11.63
C ASP A 145 16.19 0.99 11.58
N VAL A 146 17.30 0.27 11.41
CA VAL A 146 17.31 -1.20 11.27
C VAL A 146 16.62 -1.91 12.44
N GLU A 147 16.76 -1.39 13.66
CA GLU A 147 16.09 -1.97 14.84
C GLU A 147 14.57 -1.83 14.77
N VAL A 148 14.06 -0.70 14.26
CA VAL A 148 12.62 -0.48 14.08
C VAL A 148 12.08 -1.40 13.01
N ALA A 149 12.75 -1.50 11.86
CA ALA A 149 12.36 -2.42 10.79
C ALA A 149 12.27 -3.88 11.28
N ARG A 150 13.30 -4.35 11.99
CA ARG A 150 13.33 -5.71 12.57
C ARG A 150 12.22 -5.94 13.59
N GLN A 151 12.00 -5.00 14.49
CA GLN A 151 10.97 -5.12 15.51
C GLN A 151 9.57 -5.14 14.89
N THR A 152 9.29 -4.24 13.94
CA THR A 152 8.00 -4.19 13.24
C THR A 152 7.75 -5.47 12.44
N ALA A 153 8.74 -5.97 11.69
CA ALA A 153 8.61 -7.22 10.97
C ALA A 153 8.29 -8.40 11.90
N LYS A 154 8.98 -8.48 13.05
CA LYS A 154 8.70 -9.51 14.06
C LYS A 154 7.28 -9.41 14.60
N GLU A 155 6.81 -8.22 14.95
CA GLU A 155 5.45 -8.02 15.49
C GLU A 155 4.37 -8.36 14.45
N VAL A 156 4.61 -8.11 13.16
CA VAL A 156 3.71 -8.55 12.08
C VAL A 156 3.72 -10.08 11.96
N GLN A 157 4.90 -10.72 11.99
CA GLN A 157 5.01 -12.18 11.93
C GLN A 157 4.31 -12.87 13.12
N GLU A 158 4.33 -12.27 14.31
CA GLU A 158 3.62 -12.77 15.49
C GLU A 158 2.09 -12.80 15.31
N THR A 159 1.53 -12.03 14.35
CA THR A 159 0.10 -12.14 13.98
C THR A 159 -0.18 -13.31 13.04
N GLY A 160 0.85 -13.86 12.39
CA GLY A 160 0.74 -14.87 11.33
C GLY A 160 0.76 -14.30 9.90
N ALA A 161 0.83 -12.98 9.74
CA ALA A 161 1.02 -12.32 8.46
C ALA A 161 2.50 -12.26 8.06
N THR A 162 2.77 -11.92 6.80
CA THR A 162 4.14 -11.81 6.26
C THR A 162 4.51 -10.35 6.06
N MET A 163 5.78 -9.99 6.32
CA MET A 163 6.30 -8.64 6.07
C MET A 163 7.71 -8.68 5.50
N VAL A 164 7.99 -7.79 4.54
CA VAL A 164 9.35 -7.43 4.13
C VAL A 164 9.63 -5.96 4.42
N ASP A 165 10.89 -5.67 4.75
CA ASP A 165 11.46 -4.33 4.77
C ASP A 165 12.14 -4.09 3.41
N ALA A 166 11.80 -3.00 2.73
CA ALA A 166 12.20 -2.71 1.36
C ALA A 166 12.57 -1.23 1.16
N PRO A 167 13.48 -0.65 1.96
CA PRO A 167 13.87 0.75 1.82
C PRO A 167 14.37 1.09 0.41
N VAL A 168 14.07 2.32 -0.01
CA VAL A 168 14.32 2.79 -1.39
C VAL A 168 15.41 3.85 -1.50
N SER A 169 16.03 3.91 -2.67
CA SER A 169 16.89 5.02 -3.12
C SER A 169 16.51 5.48 -4.54
N GLY A 170 16.98 6.66 -4.96
CA GLY A 170 16.64 7.27 -6.26
C GLY A 170 15.75 8.52 -6.17
N GLY A 171 15.20 8.81 -4.99
CA GLY A 171 14.44 10.02 -4.70
C GLY A 171 13.18 10.18 -5.55
N VAL A 172 12.56 11.37 -5.49
CA VAL A 172 11.26 11.64 -6.14
C VAL A 172 11.34 11.48 -7.67
N ALA A 173 12.50 11.80 -8.26
CA ALA A 173 12.72 11.62 -9.68
C ALA A 173 12.70 10.13 -10.07
N GLY A 174 13.39 9.27 -9.30
CA GLY A 174 13.35 7.81 -9.51
C GLY A 174 11.96 7.23 -9.24
N ALA A 175 11.26 7.71 -8.20
CA ALA A 175 9.90 7.29 -7.89
C ALA A 175 8.95 7.58 -9.05
N LYS A 176 9.01 8.79 -9.61
CA LYS A 176 8.22 9.18 -10.79
C LYS A 176 8.55 8.37 -12.04
N ALA A 177 9.83 8.08 -12.25
CA ALA A 177 10.28 7.31 -13.40
C ALA A 177 10.01 5.80 -13.28
N GLY A 178 9.62 5.30 -12.10
CA GLY A 178 9.52 3.87 -11.84
C GLY A 178 10.89 3.19 -11.85
N THR A 179 11.94 3.90 -11.42
CA THR A 179 13.34 3.44 -11.47
C THR A 179 14.01 3.43 -10.09
N LEU A 180 13.22 3.34 -9.01
CA LEU A 180 13.76 3.17 -7.67
C LEU A 180 14.58 1.88 -7.55
N SER A 181 15.60 1.92 -6.69
CA SER A 181 16.30 0.72 -6.22
C SER A 181 15.81 0.37 -4.83
N PHE A 182 15.47 -0.89 -4.60
CA PHE A 182 14.98 -1.39 -3.31
C PHE A 182 15.99 -2.36 -2.70
N LEU A 183 16.25 -2.23 -1.40
CA LEU A 183 16.99 -3.24 -0.64
C LEU A 183 15.99 -4.10 0.13
N VAL A 184 15.78 -5.35 -0.26
CA VAL A 184 14.70 -6.17 0.29
C VAL A 184 15.26 -7.10 1.37
N GLY A 185 14.87 -6.84 2.62
CA GLY A 185 15.12 -7.70 3.76
C GLY A 185 14.02 -8.75 3.91
N GLY A 186 14.41 -10.03 3.95
CA GLY A 186 13.50 -11.15 4.10
C GLY A 186 14.13 -12.49 3.71
N THR A 187 13.32 -13.53 3.78
CA THR A 187 13.63 -14.85 3.21
C THR A 187 13.54 -14.82 1.68
N LYS A 188 14.03 -15.87 1.03
CA LYS A 188 13.96 -16.00 -0.43
C LYS A 188 12.52 -16.00 -0.95
N ASP A 189 11.62 -16.73 -0.28
CA ASP A 189 10.21 -16.80 -0.69
C ASP A 189 9.50 -15.44 -0.55
N GLU A 190 9.84 -14.70 0.51
CA GLU A 190 9.35 -13.33 0.73
C GLU A 190 9.87 -12.36 -0.35
N PHE A 191 11.15 -12.49 -0.72
CA PHE A 191 11.73 -11.71 -1.82
C PHE A 191 11.05 -12.02 -3.16
N GLU A 192 10.86 -13.30 -3.49
CA GLU A 192 10.19 -13.74 -4.72
C GLU A 192 8.75 -13.22 -4.79
N ARG A 193 8.08 -13.10 -3.64
CA ARG A 193 6.74 -12.51 -3.54
C ARG A 193 6.76 -10.98 -3.66
N ALA A 194 7.77 -10.30 -3.11
CA ALA A 194 7.89 -8.85 -3.16
C ALA A 194 8.32 -8.33 -4.53
N SER A 195 9.26 -9.01 -5.18
CA SER A 195 9.91 -8.60 -6.43
C SER A 195 8.93 -8.14 -7.53
N PRO A 196 7.87 -8.90 -7.90
CA PRO A 196 6.95 -8.46 -8.96
C PRO A 196 6.13 -7.21 -8.59
N ILE A 197 5.90 -6.95 -7.29
CA ILE A 197 5.20 -5.74 -6.83
C ILE A 197 6.16 -4.56 -6.88
N LEU A 198 7.39 -4.75 -6.39
CA LEU A 198 8.41 -3.70 -6.33
C LEU A 198 8.91 -3.32 -7.73
N SER A 199 8.93 -4.24 -8.69
CA SER A 199 9.33 -3.97 -10.07
C SER A 199 8.42 -2.99 -10.80
N TYR A 200 7.18 -2.81 -10.35
CA TYR A 200 6.31 -1.76 -10.89
C TYR A 200 6.70 -0.36 -10.43
N MET A 201 7.48 -0.24 -9.36
CA MET A 201 7.92 1.04 -8.79
C MET A 201 9.42 1.29 -8.97
N GLY A 202 10.16 0.28 -9.45
CA GLY A 202 11.62 0.25 -9.49
C GLY A 202 12.19 -0.24 -10.82
N CYS A 203 13.48 0.03 -11.06
CA CYS A 203 14.14 -0.50 -12.25
C CYS A 203 14.45 -1.97 -12.03
N GLY A 204 13.60 -2.85 -12.57
CA GLY A 204 13.99 -4.20 -12.92
C GLY A 204 14.90 -4.17 -14.15
N CYS A 205 16.10 -3.60 -14.04
CA CYS A 205 17.04 -3.65 -15.15
C CYS A 205 17.43 -5.13 -15.34
N GLY A 206 16.98 -5.75 -16.44
CA GLY A 206 16.95 -7.20 -16.66
C GLY A 206 18.30 -7.90 -16.66
N GLY A 207 18.81 -8.19 -15.47
CA GLY A 207 19.98 -9.03 -15.19
C GLY A 207 20.50 -8.75 -13.79
N ASP A 208 20.23 -9.65 -12.84
CA ASP A 208 20.90 -9.94 -11.55
C ASP A 208 21.48 -8.83 -10.64
N ALA A 209 21.38 -7.53 -10.95
CA ALA A 209 22.23 -6.49 -10.34
C ALA A 209 21.51 -5.33 -9.64
N ALA A 210 20.17 -5.29 -9.59
CA ALA A 210 19.43 -4.17 -8.96
C ALA A 210 18.74 -4.51 -7.64
N TRP A 211 18.82 -5.76 -7.18
CA TRP A 211 18.10 -6.25 -6.00
C TRP A 211 19.04 -7.01 -5.10
N THR A 212 19.26 -6.50 -3.89
CA THR A 212 20.00 -7.24 -2.87
C THR A 212 19.01 -7.82 -1.90
N ALA A 213 18.83 -9.14 -1.95
CA ALA A 213 18.23 -9.88 -0.84
C ALA A 213 19.22 -9.87 0.32
N VAL A 214 18.92 -9.13 1.38
CA VAL A 214 19.76 -9.14 2.59
C VAL A 214 19.23 -10.24 3.52
N GLY A 215 19.70 -11.47 3.29
CA GLY A 215 19.44 -12.59 4.20
C GLY A 215 20.17 -12.42 5.53
N ALA A 216 19.72 -13.10 6.58
CA ALA A 216 20.32 -13.08 7.93
C ALA A 216 21.75 -13.68 8.03
N GLY A 217 22.52 -13.75 6.94
CA GLY A 217 23.85 -14.35 6.95
C GLY A 217 24.63 -14.44 5.63
N SER A 218 24.60 -13.46 4.73
CA SER A 218 25.51 -13.48 3.57
C SER A 218 26.06 -12.10 3.20
N GLU A 219 27.39 -11.99 3.26
CA GLU A 219 28.20 -10.92 2.68
C GLU A 219 28.13 -10.97 1.15
N GLY A 220 27.94 -9.82 0.51
CA GLY A 220 27.94 -9.70 -0.96
C GLY A 220 27.39 -8.36 -1.42
N VAL A 221 28.25 -7.34 -1.44
CA VAL A 221 27.93 -5.99 -1.88
C VAL A 221 28.21 -5.88 -3.38
N GLY A 222 27.18 -5.67 -4.19
CA GLY A 222 27.30 -5.24 -5.57
C GLY A 222 26.74 -3.82 -5.67
N GLU A 223 27.63 -2.85 -5.86
CA GLU A 223 27.30 -1.43 -6.02
C GLU A 223 27.07 -1.14 -7.52
N CYS A 224 25.97 -0.47 -7.85
CA CYS A 224 25.71 -0.01 -9.21
C CYS A 224 26.54 1.25 -9.49
N ASP A 225 27.62 1.11 -10.25
CA ASP A 225 28.23 2.25 -10.95
C ASP A 225 27.32 2.71 -12.11
N GLN A 226 27.26 4.03 -12.25
CA GLN A 226 26.34 4.84 -13.07
C GLN A 226 26.35 4.54 -14.57
#